data_AF-A0A3M7M8H4-F1
#
_entry.id   AF-A0A3M7M8H4-F1
#
_cell.length_a   1.000
_cell.length_b   1.000
_cell.length_c   1.000
_cell.angle_alpha   90.00
_cell.angle_beta   90.00
_cell.angle_gamma   90.00
#
_symmetry.space_group_name_H-M   'P 1'
#
loop_
_entity.id
_entity.type
_entity.pdbx_description
1 polymer ?
#
loop_
_entity_poly.entity_id
_entity_poly.type
_entity_poly.pdbx_seq_one_letter_code
_entity_poly.pdbx_strand_id
1 'polypeptide(L)'
;MQTRACTCSDMDAGQVPGATNNERGAQGIFPMSLIQRQGQAAYQVGPRPSSLALAPSPVCHHDHHNSGKQGATTFKMRNPLIRLECGKSTIRFKAMRCDAIVKITRPIDKCAGVNSYDWGKVGKDSAAAKFHAATASGFSIEEEKPYAELWMGTHPSLPSKDLETQRSLLEIVQENKALLSAEIAERYENKLPFLFKVLSINKALSIQAHPNKKLAEQLHASDPKNYPDDNHKPEMTIAVTPFDGLCGFRPLAEIAHFLKTVPSLRKLVGEEEASKFEEAIRGKETSDKEEDMQSNKKALQSAFTKLMNTDKDALASASEALVEAAKSEGDKFADGGPPSNTGKELSDLVVRLNSQFPADIGLFVQFFLNYVKLEIGEAMFLKADDIHAYLSGDIIECMASSDNVVRAGFTPKFKDVDNLTKMLTYSYAPISEQKMEPKDYSHVRLNAPAYSSNSSNMLYNPPIPEFAVVRTALNRTGAKATFDPIDGPSILLCTKGHGTISVGPKEEELKEGYVYFVGATAEVVIKSDVDADDAEGAEGLVTFKAFCEIEDGKGKL
;
A
#
# COMPACT_ATOMS: atom_id res chain seq x y z
N MET A 1 -64.84 -5.37 12.85
CA MET A 1 -64.21 -5.20 14.18
C MET A 1 -63.37 -3.93 14.14
N GLN A 2 -63.57 -3.10 15.16
CA GLN A 2 -63.21 -1.70 15.35
C GLN A 2 -61.71 -1.36 15.19
N THR A 3 -61.37 -0.36 14.35
CA THR A 3 -60.84 1.01 14.66
C THR A 3 -59.43 1.04 15.28
N ARG A 4 -58.48 1.91 14.87
CA ARG A 4 -58.60 3.37 14.69
C ARG A 4 -57.60 3.94 13.68
N ALA A 5 -58.08 4.95 12.95
CA ALA A 5 -57.33 5.98 12.26
C ALA A 5 -57.02 7.15 13.20
N CYS A 6 -56.02 7.97 12.83
CA CYS A 6 -56.05 9.42 13.09
C CYS A 6 -55.26 10.14 11.98
N THR A 7 -56.00 10.88 11.16
CA THR A 7 -55.59 11.93 10.23
C THR A 7 -56.01 13.29 10.83
N CYS A 8 -55.27 14.35 10.53
CA CYS A 8 -55.72 15.74 10.29
C CYS A 8 -54.43 16.59 10.11
N SER A 9 -54.06 17.10 8.93
CA SER A 9 -54.63 18.13 8.04
C SER A 9 -54.26 19.58 8.42
N ASP A 10 -53.44 20.15 7.52
CA ASP A 10 -53.29 21.53 7.02
C ASP A 10 -54.01 22.72 7.71
N MET A 11 -53.29 23.86 7.83
CA MET A 11 -53.69 25.14 7.23
C MET A 11 -52.60 26.25 7.35
N ASP A 12 -52.18 26.73 6.18
CA ASP A 12 -52.01 28.11 5.69
C ASP A 12 -51.13 29.21 6.34
N ALA A 13 -50.24 29.71 5.46
CA ALA A 13 -50.04 31.09 4.98
C ALA A 13 -49.77 32.28 5.95
N GLY A 14 -48.66 33.00 5.68
CA GLY A 14 -48.45 34.38 6.15
C GLY A 14 -47.15 35.01 5.62
N GLN A 15 -47.29 36.08 4.83
CA GLN A 15 -46.24 36.81 4.09
C GLN A 15 -45.38 37.79 4.95
N VAL A 16 -44.11 37.93 4.52
CA VAL A 16 -43.14 39.07 4.43
C VAL A 16 -43.78 40.49 4.52
N PRO A 17 -43.16 41.60 5.06
CA PRO A 17 -41.81 42.20 4.76
C PRO A 17 -41.07 42.78 6.01
N GLY A 18 -39.79 43.18 6.04
CA GLY A 18 -38.86 43.82 5.10
C GLY A 18 -38.39 45.14 5.73
N ALA A 19 -37.08 45.37 5.95
CA ALA A 19 -36.52 46.71 6.18
C ALA A 19 -34.99 46.73 6.04
N THR A 20 -34.54 47.48 5.05
CA THR A 20 -33.19 48.00 4.79
C THR A 20 -32.87 49.20 5.71
N ASN A 21 -31.61 49.42 6.08
CA ASN A 21 -30.88 50.65 5.73
C ASN A 21 -29.42 50.71 6.23
N ASN A 22 -28.60 51.25 5.33
CA ASN A 22 -27.26 51.81 5.51
C ASN A 22 -27.18 52.84 6.66
N GLU A 23 -26.00 53.01 7.28
CA GLU A 23 -25.19 54.24 7.11
C GLU A 23 -23.80 54.19 7.76
N ARG A 24 -22.95 55.10 7.28
CA ARG A 24 -21.49 55.25 7.44
C ARG A 24 -21.12 55.88 8.80
N GLY A 25 -19.87 55.69 9.25
CA GLY A 25 -19.29 56.60 10.25
C GLY A 25 -17.99 56.16 10.96
N ALA A 26 -16.86 56.39 10.30
CA ALA A 26 -15.57 56.89 10.80
C ALA A 26 -15.10 56.76 12.30
N GLN A 27 -13.84 56.32 12.43
CA GLN A 27 -12.72 56.82 13.28
C GLN A 27 -12.46 56.32 14.73
N GLY A 28 -11.19 55.95 14.96
CA GLY A 28 -10.47 55.76 16.24
C GLY A 28 -9.56 54.50 16.24
N ILE A 29 -8.32 54.50 15.71
CA ILE A 29 -7.00 54.88 16.31
C ILE A 29 -6.83 54.37 17.76
N PHE A 30 -5.95 53.42 18.16
CA PHE A 30 -4.47 53.33 18.16
C PHE A 30 -4.00 51.87 18.54
N PRO A 31 -2.69 51.50 18.59
CA PRO A 31 -2.18 50.22 18.11
C PRO A 31 -1.48 49.36 19.21
N MET A 32 -1.05 48.14 18.86
CA MET A 32 0.10 47.49 19.52
C MET A 32 0.73 46.48 18.57
N SER A 33 1.99 46.74 18.26
CA SER A 33 2.95 45.96 17.49
C SER A 33 3.42 44.71 18.23
N LEU A 34 3.72 43.62 17.51
CA LEU A 34 4.97 42.88 17.76
C LEU A 34 5.40 42.06 16.54
N ILE A 35 6.70 42.19 16.29
CA ILE A 35 7.50 41.74 15.15
C ILE A 35 8.02 40.33 15.44
N GLN A 36 8.02 39.43 14.46
CA GLN A 36 9.00 38.35 14.42
C GLN A 36 9.48 38.11 12.98
N ARG A 37 10.79 38.33 12.79
CA ARG A 37 11.52 38.23 11.52
C ARG A 37 11.83 36.77 11.20
N GLN A 38 11.76 36.49 9.90
CA GLN A 38 12.27 35.30 9.23
C GLN A 38 13.81 35.26 9.26
N GLY A 39 14.38 34.07 9.42
CA GLY A 39 15.78 33.77 9.14
C GLY A 39 15.85 32.58 8.18
N GLN A 40 16.24 32.85 6.94
CA GLN A 40 16.68 31.85 5.96
C GLN A 40 18.16 31.50 6.24
N ALA A 41 18.52 30.23 6.15
CA ALA A 41 19.92 29.81 6.05
C ALA A 41 20.04 28.69 4.99
N ALA A 42 20.65 29.05 3.87
CA ALA A 42 21.17 28.13 2.87
C ALA A 42 22.55 27.62 3.31
N TYR A 43 22.82 26.33 3.15
CA TYR A 43 24.14 25.73 3.37
C TYR A 43 24.84 25.50 2.03
N GLN A 44 25.99 26.15 1.84
CA GLN A 44 26.97 25.85 0.81
C GLN A 44 28.15 25.07 1.41
N VAL A 45 28.71 24.19 0.56
CA VAL A 45 29.82 23.26 0.79
C VAL A 45 31.18 23.96 0.73
N GLY A 46 32.13 23.56 1.58
CA GLY A 46 33.55 23.94 1.49
C GLY A 46 34.43 23.24 2.55
N PRO A 47 35.75 23.04 2.32
CA PRO A 47 36.41 21.74 2.49
C PRO A 47 37.27 21.54 3.77
N ARG A 48 37.66 20.27 3.99
CA ARG A 48 38.54 19.76 5.05
C ARG A 48 39.93 20.43 5.09
N PRO A 49 40.59 20.38 6.25
CA PRO A 49 42.04 20.17 6.28
C PRO A 49 42.47 18.98 7.18
N SER A 50 43.73 18.61 6.96
CA SER A 50 44.44 17.41 7.37
C SER A 50 45.43 17.63 8.53
N SER A 51 45.69 16.53 9.26
CA SER A 51 46.99 16.08 9.82
C SER A 51 47.57 16.62 11.15
N LEU A 52 48.07 15.66 11.96
CA LEU A 52 49.19 15.67 12.94
C LEU A 52 49.00 16.53 14.23
N ALA A 53 49.39 16.15 15.46
CA ALA A 53 50.52 15.32 15.93
C ALA A 53 50.32 14.78 17.39
N LEU A 54 51.33 14.05 17.85
CA LEU A 54 51.47 13.15 19.02
C LEU A 54 51.73 13.79 20.42
N ALA A 55 51.29 13.04 21.46
CA ALA A 55 51.92 12.70 22.76
C ALA A 55 52.15 13.78 23.87
N PRO A 56 52.46 13.42 25.15
CA PRO A 56 52.28 12.17 25.92
C PRO A 56 51.66 12.36 27.35
N SER A 57 51.47 11.24 28.06
CA SER A 57 51.04 11.05 29.46
C SER A 57 51.92 11.70 30.54
N PRO A 58 51.47 11.67 31.81
CA PRO A 58 52.32 11.06 32.84
C PRO A 58 51.59 10.06 33.76
N VAL A 59 52.41 9.13 34.25
CA VAL A 59 52.17 8.07 35.23
C VAL A 59 52.52 8.58 36.64
N CYS A 60 51.83 8.11 37.68
CA CYS A 60 52.40 8.02 39.04
C CYS A 60 51.86 6.78 39.81
N HIS A 61 52.80 6.00 40.36
CA HIS A 61 52.69 4.92 41.37
C HIS A 61 52.27 5.47 42.76
N HIS A 62 51.91 4.75 43.85
CA HIS A 62 52.31 3.50 44.52
C HIS A 62 51.26 3.20 45.64
N ASP A 63 50.80 1.96 45.88
CA ASP A 63 51.19 0.96 46.90
C ASP A 63 50.30 0.80 48.18
N HIS A 64 49.94 -0.48 48.40
CA HIS A 64 49.80 -1.29 49.62
C HIS A 64 48.72 -1.12 50.73
N HIS A 65 47.98 -2.24 50.88
CA HIS A 65 47.59 -2.98 52.11
C HIS A 65 46.34 -2.61 52.96
N ASN A 66 45.31 -3.46 52.83
CA ASN A 66 44.83 -4.48 53.81
C ASN A 66 43.35 -4.42 54.28
N SER A 67 42.75 -5.62 54.28
CA SER A 67 41.61 -6.13 55.06
C SER A 67 40.18 -5.59 54.85
N GLY A 68 39.25 -6.51 54.57
CA GLY A 68 37.81 -6.29 54.73
C GLY A 68 36.93 -7.23 53.90
N LYS A 69 36.40 -8.28 54.54
CA LYS A 69 35.44 -9.24 53.97
C LYS A 69 34.15 -8.56 53.49
N GLN A 70 33.63 -8.94 52.31
CA GLN A 70 32.21 -9.24 52.06
C GLN A 70 32.05 -9.96 50.71
N GLY A 71 31.24 -11.01 50.69
CA GLY A 71 31.22 -12.03 49.65
C GLY A 71 30.62 -11.58 48.32
N ALA A 72 31.27 -11.97 47.22
CA ALA A 72 30.73 -11.93 45.88
C ALA A 72 30.56 -13.36 45.38
N THR A 73 29.30 -13.80 45.24
CA THR A 73 28.97 -15.12 44.70
C THR A 73 29.10 -15.06 43.17
N THR A 74 30.12 -15.72 42.66
CA THR A 74 30.28 -16.05 41.24
C THR A 74 29.46 -17.31 40.93
N PHE A 75 28.51 -17.24 40.01
CA PHE A 75 27.85 -18.44 39.47
C PHE A 75 28.36 -18.74 38.05
N LYS A 76 29.11 -19.84 37.94
CA LYS A 76 29.46 -20.52 36.69
C LYS A 76 28.24 -21.27 36.16
N MET A 77 27.89 -21.05 34.89
CA MET A 77 26.95 -21.90 34.14
C MET A 77 27.51 -23.31 33.95
N ARG A 78 26.67 -24.33 34.13
CA ARG A 78 26.84 -25.68 33.55
C ARG A 78 25.50 -26.15 32.97
N ASN A 79 25.63 -26.81 31.81
CA ASN A 79 24.69 -27.24 30.77
C ASN A 79 23.28 -27.79 31.14
N PRO A 80 22.36 -27.80 30.14
CA PRO A 80 20.98 -28.28 30.23
C PRO A 80 20.83 -29.76 29.79
N LEU A 81 19.98 -30.52 30.48
CA LEU A 81 19.21 -31.68 29.98
C LEU A 81 18.53 -32.38 31.16
N ILE A 82 17.21 -32.33 31.25
CA ILE A 82 16.41 -33.34 31.96
C ILE A 82 15.16 -33.68 31.14
N ARG A 83 15.04 -34.97 30.85
CA ARG A 83 13.86 -35.70 30.35
C ARG A 83 13.12 -36.26 31.58
N LEU A 84 11.78 -36.31 31.60
CA LEU A 84 10.95 -37.45 32.09
C LEU A 84 9.44 -37.13 32.28
N GLU A 85 8.70 -38.23 32.47
CA GLU A 85 7.30 -38.58 32.19
C GLU A 85 6.17 -38.09 33.12
N CYS A 86 4.95 -38.43 32.66
CA CYS A 86 3.58 -38.29 33.18
C CYS A 86 3.33 -38.59 34.67
N GLY A 87 2.47 -37.77 35.31
CA GLY A 87 1.76 -38.18 36.55
C GLY A 87 1.08 -37.06 37.35
N LYS A 88 -0.26 -36.99 37.24
CA LYS A 88 -1.30 -36.52 38.20
C LYS A 88 -1.12 -35.19 38.99
N SER A 89 -1.93 -34.22 38.56
CA SER A 89 -2.66 -33.16 39.28
C SER A 89 -2.26 -32.79 40.72
N THR A 90 -1.94 -31.50 40.97
CA THR A 90 -2.55 -30.64 42.01
C THR A 90 -2.21 -29.16 41.73
N ILE A 91 -3.20 -28.27 41.73
CA ILE A 91 -3.08 -26.82 41.49
C ILE A 91 -2.84 -26.08 42.82
N ARG A 92 -1.83 -25.19 42.89
CA ARG A 92 -1.80 -24.02 43.80
C ARG A 92 -1.03 -22.86 43.15
N PHE A 93 -1.63 -21.66 43.20
CA PHE A 93 -1.10 -20.41 42.64
C PHE A 93 -0.06 -19.74 43.56
N LYS A 94 1.14 -19.43 43.03
CA LYS A 94 1.88 -18.17 43.32
C LYS A 94 3.10 -18.00 42.39
N ALA A 95 3.30 -16.76 41.94
CA ALA A 95 4.46 -16.20 41.24
C ALA A 95 4.75 -16.73 39.81
N MET A 96 4.00 -16.20 38.82
CA MET A 96 4.43 -16.21 37.41
C MET A 96 5.56 -15.21 37.20
N ARG A 97 6.81 -15.63 37.36
CA ARG A 97 7.95 -15.05 36.64
C ARG A 97 8.99 -16.13 36.37
N CYS A 98 9.44 -16.13 35.12
CA CYS A 98 10.47 -16.98 34.52
C CYS A 98 10.05 -18.40 34.17
N ASP A 99 9.14 -18.53 33.20
CA ASP A 99 9.07 -19.66 32.24
C ASP A 99 8.27 -19.24 30.98
N ALA A 100 8.57 -18.05 30.45
CA ALA A 100 7.89 -17.48 29.29
C ALA A 100 8.90 -17.04 28.21
N ILE A 101 9.78 -17.94 27.80
CA ILE A 101 10.45 -17.85 26.49
C ILE A 101 10.38 -19.23 25.82
N VAL A 102 9.16 -19.75 25.72
CA VAL A 102 8.73 -20.37 24.47
C VAL A 102 7.75 -19.36 23.87
N LYS A 103 8.28 -18.17 23.49
CA LYS A 103 7.59 -17.30 22.54
C LYS A 103 7.27 -18.20 21.37
N ILE A 104 6.01 -18.28 20.94
CA ILE A 104 5.56 -19.21 19.91
C ILE A 104 6.46 -19.05 18.67
N THR A 105 7.47 -19.92 18.57
CA THR A 105 8.43 -20.02 17.49
C THR A 105 8.24 -21.39 16.91
N ARG A 106 7.05 -21.62 16.37
CA ARG A 106 6.91 -22.50 15.22
C ARG A 106 6.76 -21.53 14.05
N PRO A 107 7.65 -21.56 13.04
CA PRO A 107 7.30 -21.19 11.69
C PRO A 107 5.96 -21.83 11.41
N ILE A 108 4.96 -20.95 11.45
CA ILE A 108 3.62 -21.26 11.04
C ILE A 108 3.77 -21.24 9.53
N ASP A 109 4.07 -22.40 8.93
CA ASP A 109 3.88 -22.54 7.49
C ASP A 109 2.41 -22.19 7.26
N LYS A 110 2.11 -21.15 6.47
CA LYS A 110 0.73 -20.75 6.25
C LYS A 110 0.23 -21.19 4.89
N CYS A 111 -0.87 -21.93 4.87
CA CYS A 111 -1.72 -22.00 3.68
C CYS A 111 -2.43 -20.65 3.56
N ALA A 112 -1.82 -19.71 2.84
CA ALA A 112 -2.47 -18.49 2.39
C ALA A 112 -3.55 -18.86 1.37
N GLY A 113 -4.78 -18.35 1.49
CA GLY A 113 -5.83 -18.71 0.54
C GLY A 113 -5.68 -17.99 -0.79
N VAL A 114 -6.10 -18.63 -1.89
CA VAL A 114 -6.09 -18.06 -3.24
C VAL A 114 -7.51 -17.79 -3.74
N ASN A 115 -7.73 -16.59 -4.30
CA ASN A 115 -8.98 -16.20 -4.95
C ASN A 115 -8.90 -16.39 -6.48
N SER A 116 -10.04 -16.70 -7.08
CA SER A 116 -10.19 -16.90 -8.53
C SER A 116 -11.14 -15.87 -9.14
N TYR A 117 -10.73 -14.60 -9.17
CA TYR A 117 -11.48 -13.56 -9.88
C TYR A 117 -11.15 -13.56 -11.38
N ASP A 118 -12.13 -13.22 -12.22
CA ASP A 118 -12.05 -13.29 -13.70
C ASP A 118 -10.92 -12.47 -14.35
N TRP A 119 -10.34 -11.53 -13.61
CA TRP A 119 -9.23 -10.70 -14.05
C TRP A 119 -7.85 -11.33 -13.81
N GLY A 120 -7.78 -12.43 -13.05
CA GLY A 120 -6.54 -13.10 -12.68
C GLY A 120 -5.84 -13.76 -13.87
N LYS A 121 -4.52 -13.92 -13.79
CA LYS A 121 -3.77 -14.79 -14.71
C LYS A 121 -4.25 -16.24 -14.60
N VAL A 122 -4.15 -16.96 -15.71
CA VAL A 122 -4.76 -18.27 -15.89
C VAL A 122 -3.72 -19.36 -15.58
N GLY A 123 -4.13 -20.38 -14.82
CA GLY A 123 -3.31 -21.54 -14.52
C GLY A 123 -1.94 -21.19 -13.94
N LYS A 124 -0.90 -21.79 -14.51
CA LYS A 124 0.50 -21.65 -14.04
C LYS A 124 1.14 -20.29 -14.33
N ASP A 125 0.53 -19.48 -15.19
CA ASP A 125 1.00 -18.12 -15.43
C ASP A 125 0.74 -17.21 -14.21
N SER A 126 -0.15 -17.63 -13.31
CA SER A 126 -0.44 -16.88 -12.09
C SER A 126 0.61 -17.11 -11.00
N ALA A 127 1.25 -16.02 -10.56
CA ALA A 127 2.10 -16.04 -9.37
C ALA A 127 1.32 -16.46 -8.12
N ALA A 128 0.08 -15.99 -7.98
CA ALA A 128 -0.80 -16.38 -6.87
C ALA A 128 -1.08 -17.90 -6.86
N ALA A 129 -1.32 -18.50 -8.03
CA ALA A 129 -1.51 -19.96 -8.15
C ALA A 129 -0.24 -20.74 -7.79
N LYS A 130 0.91 -20.35 -8.37
CA LYS A 130 2.20 -21.00 -8.11
C LYS A 130 2.58 -20.96 -6.64
N PHE A 131 2.44 -19.80 -6.01
CA PHE A 131 2.79 -19.63 -4.61
C PHE A 131 1.83 -20.36 -3.68
N HIS A 132 0.52 -20.38 -3.98
CA HIS A 132 -0.42 -21.20 -3.24
C HIS A 132 -0.10 -22.70 -3.34
N ALA A 133 0.20 -23.18 -4.54
CA ALA A 133 0.54 -24.59 -4.79
C ALA A 133 1.83 -25.04 -4.09
N ALA A 134 2.75 -24.11 -3.80
CA ALA A 134 3.98 -24.41 -3.07
C ALA A 134 3.73 -24.80 -1.60
N THR A 135 2.63 -24.36 -0.99
CA THR A 135 2.36 -24.54 0.44
C THR A 135 1.07 -25.32 0.74
N ALA A 136 0.10 -25.33 -0.18
CA ALA A 136 -1.19 -25.98 0.04
C ALA A 136 -1.15 -27.49 -0.26
N SER A 137 -1.38 -28.31 0.78
CA SER A 137 -1.52 -29.75 0.61
C SER A 137 -2.81 -30.11 -0.15
N GLY A 138 -2.68 -30.94 -1.19
CA GLY A 138 -3.82 -31.39 -2.00
C GLY A 138 -4.38 -30.37 -2.98
N PHE A 139 -3.72 -29.22 -3.16
CA PHE A 139 -4.07 -28.26 -4.20
C PHE A 139 -3.33 -28.58 -5.51
N SER A 140 -4.05 -28.53 -6.62
CA SER A 140 -3.49 -28.60 -7.96
C SER A 140 -3.96 -27.40 -8.77
N ILE A 141 -3.05 -26.75 -9.48
CA ILE A 141 -3.38 -25.64 -10.37
C ILE A 141 -4.22 -26.17 -11.53
N GLU A 142 -5.40 -25.58 -11.72
CA GLU A 142 -6.27 -25.85 -12.86
C GLU A 142 -5.85 -24.93 -14.02
N GLU A 143 -5.39 -25.50 -15.13
CA GLU A 143 -4.72 -24.75 -16.21
C GLU A 143 -5.58 -23.64 -16.83
N GLU A 144 -6.90 -23.81 -16.90
CA GLU A 144 -7.83 -22.84 -17.53
C GLU A 144 -8.48 -21.88 -16.52
N LYS A 145 -8.18 -22.04 -15.24
CA LYS A 145 -8.83 -21.26 -14.17
C LYS A 145 -8.02 -19.99 -13.88
N PRO A 146 -8.67 -18.82 -13.75
CA PRO A 146 -7.98 -17.63 -13.29
C PRO A 146 -7.67 -17.72 -11.80
N TYR A 147 -6.47 -17.26 -11.42
CA TYR A 147 -6.04 -17.10 -10.03
C TYR A 147 -5.51 -15.68 -9.87
N ALA A 148 -6.19 -14.92 -9.03
CA ALA A 148 -6.12 -13.48 -9.01
C ALA A 148 -5.32 -12.96 -7.81
N GLU A 149 -5.62 -13.47 -6.62
CA GLU A 149 -5.03 -12.94 -5.37
C GLU A 149 -4.63 -14.09 -4.44
N LEU A 150 -3.46 -13.99 -3.81
CA LEU A 150 -3.05 -14.79 -2.66
C LEU A 150 -3.13 -13.92 -1.40
N TRP A 151 -3.90 -14.31 -0.38
CA TRP A 151 -4.10 -13.49 0.82
C TRP A 151 -3.33 -14.02 2.02
N MET A 152 -2.56 -13.12 2.65
CA MET A 152 -1.73 -13.38 3.81
C MET A 152 -2.11 -12.41 4.92
N GLY A 153 -2.80 -12.91 5.95
CA GLY A 153 -3.25 -12.05 7.06
C GLY A 153 -4.32 -12.70 7.93
N THR A 154 -5.08 -11.85 8.63
CA THR A 154 -6.17 -12.25 9.54
C THR A 154 -7.56 -12.00 8.95
N HIS A 155 -7.67 -11.79 7.64
CA HIS A 155 -8.96 -11.49 7.03
C HIS A 155 -9.89 -12.71 7.07
N PRO A 156 -11.14 -12.57 7.55
CA PRO A 156 -12.04 -13.71 7.75
C PRO A 156 -12.49 -14.37 6.44
N SER A 157 -12.64 -13.60 5.35
CA SER A 157 -13.09 -14.13 4.06
C SER A 157 -12.11 -15.12 3.41
N LEU A 158 -10.81 -14.98 3.68
CA LEU A 158 -9.78 -15.85 3.14
C LEU A 158 -8.65 -16.04 4.17
N PRO A 159 -8.88 -16.85 5.21
CA PRO A 159 -7.99 -16.92 6.36
C PRO A 159 -6.70 -17.65 6.00
N SER A 160 -5.56 -17.10 6.40
CA SER A 160 -4.30 -17.85 6.39
C SER A 160 -4.28 -18.84 7.57
N LYS A 161 -3.86 -20.08 7.33
CA LYS A 161 -3.90 -21.16 8.33
C LYS A 161 -2.54 -21.80 8.58
N ASP A 162 -2.25 -22.17 9.81
CA ASP A 162 -1.09 -23.00 10.17
C ASP A 162 -1.16 -24.37 9.48
N LEU A 163 -0.08 -24.84 8.84
CA LEU A 163 -0.10 -26.11 8.10
C LEU A 163 -0.29 -27.32 9.02
N GLU A 164 0.29 -27.32 10.23
CA GLU A 164 0.23 -28.48 11.14
C GLU A 164 -1.13 -28.56 11.85
N THR A 165 -1.57 -27.46 12.46
CA THR A 165 -2.77 -27.40 13.30
C THR A 165 -4.03 -27.00 12.56
N GLN A 166 -3.90 -26.45 11.34
CA GLN A 166 -5.01 -25.93 10.51
C GLN A 166 -5.80 -24.78 11.15
N ARG A 167 -5.31 -24.24 12.27
CA ARG A 167 -5.90 -23.09 12.95
C ARG A 167 -5.67 -21.82 12.13
N SER A 168 -6.64 -20.91 12.16
CA SER A 168 -6.48 -19.64 11.44
C SER A 168 -5.49 -18.73 12.16
N LEU A 169 -4.78 -17.88 11.41
CA LEU A 169 -3.92 -16.87 12.01
C LEU A 169 -4.69 -15.96 12.96
N LEU A 170 -5.93 -15.62 12.60
CA LEU A 170 -6.81 -14.79 13.42
C LEU A 170 -7.00 -15.40 14.81
N GLU A 171 -7.34 -16.70 14.90
CA GLU A 171 -7.46 -17.41 16.18
C GLU A 171 -6.14 -17.40 16.97
N ILE A 172 -5.02 -17.64 16.29
CA ILE A 172 -3.70 -17.71 16.91
C ILE A 172 -3.32 -16.38 17.56
N VAL A 173 -3.49 -15.25 16.87
CA VAL A 173 -3.13 -13.93 17.41
C VAL A 173 -4.13 -13.43 18.46
N GLN A 174 -5.39 -13.83 18.38
CA GLN A 174 -6.41 -13.49 19.38
C GLN A 174 -6.16 -14.22 20.71
N GLU A 175 -5.70 -15.46 20.68
CA GLU A 175 -5.34 -16.23 21.88
C GLU A 175 -3.99 -15.81 22.47
N ASN A 176 -3.03 -15.42 21.64
CA ASN A 176 -1.73 -14.94 22.09
C ASN A 176 -1.40 -13.54 21.55
N LYS A 177 -1.89 -12.53 22.27
CA LYS A 177 -1.68 -11.12 21.96
C LYS A 177 -0.21 -10.68 21.95
N ALA A 178 0.68 -11.41 22.64
CA ALA A 178 2.11 -11.12 22.61
C ALA A 178 2.73 -11.30 21.22
N LEU A 179 2.01 -11.94 20.28
CA LEU A 179 2.41 -12.03 18.88
C LEU A 179 2.25 -10.71 18.11
N LEU A 180 1.42 -9.79 18.58
CA LEU A 180 1.16 -8.51 17.92
C LEU A 180 1.93 -7.34 18.53
N SER A 181 2.34 -7.42 19.81
CA SER A 181 2.59 -6.29 20.73
C SER A 181 1.31 -5.79 21.41
N ALA A 182 1.44 -5.16 22.57
CA ALA A 182 0.30 -4.73 23.37
C ALA A 182 -0.44 -3.58 22.68
N GLU A 183 0.33 -2.65 22.13
CA GLU A 183 -0.08 -1.43 21.46
C GLU A 183 -0.85 -1.76 20.17
N ILE A 184 -0.34 -2.69 19.36
CA ILE A 184 -1.03 -3.15 18.13
C ILE A 184 -2.26 -3.96 18.48
N ALA A 185 -2.20 -4.86 19.47
CA ALA A 185 -3.35 -5.64 19.88
C ALA A 185 -4.50 -4.77 20.40
N GLU A 186 -4.20 -3.69 21.13
CA GLU A 186 -5.18 -2.71 21.61
C GLU A 186 -5.76 -1.89 20.46
N ARG A 187 -4.89 -1.31 19.61
CA ARG A 187 -5.32 -0.40 18.53
C ARG A 187 -6.13 -1.09 17.43
N TYR A 188 -5.81 -2.34 17.12
CA TYR A 188 -6.40 -3.07 15.99
C TYR A 188 -7.21 -4.30 16.43
N GLU A 189 -7.70 -4.28 17.67
CA GLU A 189 -8.64 -5.26 18.21
C GLU A 189 -8.18 -6.73 18.05
N ASN A 190 -6.90 -6.98 18.33
CA ASN A 190 -6.27 -8.30 18.22
C ASN A 190 -6.32 -8.89 16.79
N LYS A 191 -6.20 -8.03 15.78
CA LYS A 191 -6.06 -8.42 14.36
C LYS A 191 -4.78 -7.83 13.79
N LEU A 192 -4.35 -8.34 12.64
CA LEU A 192 -3.28 -7.68 11.89
C LEU A 192 -3.82 -6.36 11.31
N PRO A 193 -3.06 -5.25 11.42
CA PRO A 193 -3.46 -3.95 10.89
C PRO A 193 -3.45 -3.87 9.37
N PHE A 194 -2.83 -4.85 8.72
CA PHE A 194 -2.69 -4.92 7.28
C PHE A 194 -3.12 -6.28 6.73
N LEU A 195 -3.49 -6.26 5.45
CA LEU A 195 -3.63 -7.44 4.61
C LEU A 195 -2.52 -7.42 3.55
N PHE A 196 -1.73 -8.48 3.53
CA PHE A 196 -0.62 -8.64 2.58
C PHE A 196 -1.04 -9.60 1.48
N LYS A 197 -0.76 -9.25 0.22
CA LYS A 197 -1.21 -10.03 -0.92
C LYS A 197 -0.17 -10.14 -2.03
N VAL A 198 -0.35 -11.18 -2.83
CA VAL A 198 0.16 -11.22 -4.20
C VAL A 198 -1.02 -11.07 -5.13
N LEU A 199 -0.97 -10.10 -6.04
CA LEU A 199 -1.94 -9.97 -7.12
C LEU A 199 -1.27 -10.45 -8.41
N SER A 200 -2.02 -11.20 -9.21
CA SER A 200 -1.57 -11.72 -10.49
C SER A 200 -2.55 -11.33 -11.59
N ILE A 201 -2.25 -10.24 -12.28
CA ILE A 201 -3.21 -9.47 -13.06
C ILE A 201 -3.07 -9.76 -14.55
N ASN A 202 -4.19 -10.15 -15.18
CA ASN A 202 -4.29 -10.45 -16.61
C ASN A 202 -5.24 -9.49 -17.35
N LYS A 203 -6.29 -9.03 -16.67
CA LYS A 203 -7.22 -8.01 -17.17
C LYS A 203 -7.26 -6.82 -16.23
N ALA A 204 -7.64 -5.66 -16.76
CA ALA A 204 -7.82 -4.48 -15.95
C ALA A 204 -8.80 -4.72 -14.80
N LEU A 205 -8.39 -4.31 -13.61
CA LEU A 205 -9.27 -4.19 -12.45
C LEU A 205 -10.17 -2.98 -12.64
N SER A 206 -11.21 -2.91 -11.80
CA SER A 206 -12.13 -1.78 -11.82
C SER A 206 -11.40 -0.47 -11.58
N ILE A 207 -11.78 0.57 -12.31
CA ILE A 207 -11.46 1.94 -11.92
C ILE A 207 -12.11 2.20 -10.57
N GLN A 208 -11.29 2.54 -9.59
CA GLN A 208 -11.70 2.58 -8.21
C GLN A 208 -11.00 3.69 -7.42
N ALA A 209 -11.61 4.06 -6.30
CA ALA A 209 -10.99 4.83 -5.23
C ALA A 209 -11.46 4.28 -3.89
N HIS A 210 -10.67 4.52 -2.84
CA HIS A 210 -10.98 4.09 -1.48
C HIS A 210 -11.32 5.30 -0.61
N PRO A 211 -12.44 5.28 0.13
CA PRO A 211 -12.82 6.41 0.95
C PRO A 211 -11.82 6.64 2.08
N ASN A 212 -11.57 7.91 2.39
CA ASN A 212 -10.95 8.26 3.67
C ASN A 212 -11.80 7.78 4.86
N LYS A 213 -11.20 7.75 6.05
CA LYS A 213 -11.84 7.17 7.25
C LYS A 213 -13.22 7.78 7.55
N LYS A 214 -13.34 9.10 7.44
CA LYS A 214 -14.59 9.83 7.70
C LYS A 214 -15.69 9.46 6.70
N LEU A 215 -15.35 9.36 5.42
CA LEU A 215 -16.30 8.97 4.39
C LEU A 215 -16.66 7.48 4.51
N ALA A 216 -15.70 6.61 4.85
CA ALA A 216 -15.94 5.19 5.08
C ALA A 216 -16.98 4.96 6.18
N GLU A 217 -16.88 5.67 7.31
CA GLU A 217 -17.88 5.63 8.40
C GLU A 217 -19.28 6.03 7.92
N GLN A 218 -19.38 7.09 7.09
CA GLN A 218 -20.66 7.56 6.55
C GLN A 218 -21.26 6.57 5.55
N LEU A 219 -20.44 6.02 4.66
CA LEU A 219 -20.85 5.06 3.65
C LEU A 219 -21.26 3.73 4.29
N HIS A 220 -20.51 3.23 5.27
CA HIS A 220 -20.87 2.03 6.03
C HIS A 220 -22.21 2.20 6.77
N ALA A 221 -22.41 3.35 7.42
CA ALA A 221 -23.66 3.61 8.14
C ALA A 221 -24.88 3.73 7.21
N SER A 222 -24.70 4.19 5.97
CA SER A 222 -25.79 4.42 5.01
C SER A 222 -26.05 3.25 4.05
N ASP A 223 -25.02 2.53 3.64
CA ASP A 223 -25.09 1.39 2.71
C ASP A 223 -24.08 0.28 3.09
N PRO A 224 -24.29 -0.42 4.23
CA PRO A 224 -23.37 -1.44 4.73
C PRO A 224 -23.25 -2.67 3.81
N LYS A 225 -24.14 -2.81 2.82
CA LYS A 225 -24.09 -3.89 1.84
C LYS A 225 -22.94 -3.68 0.84
N ASN A 226 -22.73 -2.44 0.39
CA ASN A 226 -21.67 -2.12 -0.56
C ASN A 226 -20.39 -1.62 0.14
N TYR A 227 -20.52 -1.10 1.36
CA TYR A 227 -19.42 -0.62 2.19
C TYR A 227 -19.39 -1.41 3.50
N PRO A 228 -18.72 -2.58 3.55
CA PRO A 228 -18.89 -3.57 4.62
C PRO A 228 -18.21 -3.21 5.94
N ASP A 229 -17.35 -2.19 5.97
CA ASP A 229 -16.62 -1.73 7.15
C ASP A 229 -16.49 -0.21 7.19
N ASP A 230 -16.17 0.35 8.35
CA ASP A 230 -16.01 1.79 8.55
C ASP A 230 -14.58 2.30 8.31
N ASN A 231 -13.70 1.46 7.74
CA ASN A 231 -12.27 1.74 7.70
C ASN A 231 -11.83 2.34 6.36
N HIS A 232 -10.74 3.10 6.41
CA HIS A 232 -10.05 3.52 5.19
C HIS A 232 -9.21 2.37 4.62
N LYS A 233 -8.79 2.50 3.37
CA LYS A 233 -8.01 1.49 2.66
C LYS A 233 -6.85 2.11 1.89
N PRO A 234 -5.84 2.68 2.56
CA PRO A 234 -4.60 3.03 1.90
C PRO A 234 -3.88 1.75 1.44
N GLU A 235 -3.30 1.80 0.24
CA GLU A 235 -2.70 0.63 -0.42
C GLU A 235 -1.33 0.98 -1.00
N MET A 236 -0.42 0.02 -1.00
CA MET A 236 0.88 0.11 -1.64
C MET A 236 1.08 -1.10 -2.52
N THR A 237 1.60 -0.87 -3.72
CA THR A 237 1.97 -1.94 -4.64
C THR A 237 3.46 -1.88 -4.98
N ILE A 238 4.10 -3.05 -5.05
CA ILE A 238 5.49 -3.23 -5.47
C ILE A 238 5.52 -4.26 -6.60
N ALA A 239 6.12 -3.91 -7.72
CA ALA A 239 6.18 -4.76 -8.90
C ALA A 239 7.09 -5.99 -8.68
N VAL A 240 6.56 -7.18 -9.00
CA VAL A 240 7.30 -8.47 -9.02
C VAL A 240 7.65 -8.86 -10.45
N THR A 241 6.78 -8.53 -11.40
CA THR A 241 7.07 -8.49 -12.84
C THR A 241 6.87 -7.07 -13.34
N PRO A 242 7.24 -6.74 -14.60
CA PRO A 242 6.76 -5.51 -15.22
C PRO A 242 5.26 -5.38 -15.03
N PHE A 243 4.84 -4.22 -14.53
CA PHE A 243 3.48 -3.92 -14.13
C PHE A 243 3.02 -2.63 -14.79
N ASP A 244 1.74 -2.54 -15.10
CA ASP A 244 1.13 -1.29 -15.52
C ASP A 244 -0.24 -1.01 -14.91
N GLY A 245 -0.55 0.27 -14.75
CA GLY A 245 -1.70 0.76 -14.00
C GLY A 245 -2.12 2.17 -14.41
N LEU A 246 -3.33 2.56 -14.04
CA LEU A 246 -3.80 3.95 -14.03
C LEU A 246 -3.73 4.46 -12.60
N CYS A 247 -3.16 5.64 -12.34
CA CYS A 247 -3.03 6.17 -10.98
C CYS A 247 -3.03 7.70 -10.91
N GLY A 248 -4.02 8.26 -10.21
CA GLY A 248 -4.18 9.71 -10.03
C GLY A 248 -4.45 10.45 -11.33
N PHE A 249 -4.92 11.69 -11.22
CA PHE A 249 -5.08 12.51 -12.42
C PHE A 249 -3.71 12.92 -12.95
N ARG A 250 -3.58 12.97 -14.29
CA ARG A 250 -2.36 13.43 -14.95
C ARG A 250 -2.27 14.96 -14.96
N PRO A 251 -1.11 15.55 -15.29
CA PRO A 251 -0.96 17.00 -15.38
C PRO A 251 -2.03 17.64 -16.27
N LEU A 252 -2.56 18.79 -15.84
CA LEU A 252 -3.71 19.44 -16.48
C LEU A 252 -3.48 19.77 -17.95
N ALA A 253 -2.25 20.13 -18.31
CA ALA A 253 -1.85 20.39 -19.70
C ALA A 253 -2.02 19.15 -20.59
N GLU A 254 -1.79 17.95 -20.07
CA GLU A 254 -1.99 16.70 -20.82
C GLU A 254 -3.48 16.36 -20.96
N ILE A 255 -4.29 16.62 -19.92
CA ILE A 255 -5.75 16.46 -20.02
C ILE A 255 -6.30 17.40 -21.10
N ALA A 256 -5.85 18.67 -21.11
CA ALA A 256 -6.22 19.63 -22.14
C ALA A 256 -5.72 19.23 -23.54
N HIS A 257 -4.54 18.60 -23.63
CA HIS A 257 -4.05 18.01 -24.89
C HIS A 257 -5.04 16.97 -25.41
N PHE A 258 -5.44 15.99 -24.60
CA PHE A 258 -6.38 14.96 -25.04
C PHE A 258 -7.78 15.50 -25.37
N LEU A 259 -8.26 16.50 -24.63
CA LEU A 259 -9.52 17.18 -24.96
C LEU A 259 -9.48 17.88 -26.32
N LYS A 260 -8.30 18.22 -26.84
CA LYS A 260 -8.11 18.82 -28.17
C LYS A 260 -7.86 17.78 -29.25
N THR A 261 -7.10 16.73 -28.93
CA THR A 261 -6.58 15.78 -29.92
C THR A 261 -7.36 14.49 -30.03
N VAL A 262 -8.29 14.21 -29.09
CA VAL A 262 -9.16 13.04 -29.11
C VAL A 262 -10.63 13.48 -29.26
N PRO A 263 -11.17 13.55 -30.49
CA PRO A 263 -12.50 14.09 -30.75
C PRO A 263 -13.63 13.34 -30.04
N SER A 264 -13.51 12.00 -29.90
CA SER A 264 -14.48 11.17 -29.19
C SER A 264 -14.53 11.49 -27.69
N LEU A 265 -13.38 11.80 -27.07
CA LEU A 265 -13.31 12.26 -25.68
C LEU A 265 -13.98 13.62 -25.52
N ARG A 266 -13.62 14.59 -26.38
CA ARG A 266 -14.21 15.93 -26.36
C ARG A 266 -15.73 15.89 -26.54
N LYS A 267 -16.23 14.98 -27.39
CA LYS A 267 -17.66 14.76 -27.60
C LYS A 267 -18.38 14.33 -26.31
N LEU A 268 -17.80 13.42 -25.52
CA LEU A 268 -18.40 12.95 -24.27
C LEU A 268 -18.36 14.01 -23.16
N VAL A 269 -17.23 14.70 -23.02
CA VAL A 269 -17.10 15.81 -22.07
C VAL A 269 -17.99 17.00 -22.48
N GLY A 270 -18.18 17.21 -23.78
CA GLY A 270 -18.94 18.31 -24.34
C GLY A 270 -18.09 19.56 -24.55
N GLU A 271 -18.35 20.26 -25.66
CA GLU A 271 -17.58 21.42 -26.10
C GLU A 271 -17.49 22.53 -25.06
N GLU A 272 -18.61 22.81 -24.39
CA GLU A 272 -18.71 23.86 -23.37
C GLU A 272 -17.83 23.55 -22.15
N GLU A 273 -17.93 22.34 -21.60
CA GLU A 273 -17.15 21.95 -20.41
C GLU A 273 -15.67 21.75 -20.74
N ALA A 274 -15.34 21.20 -21.91
CA ALA A 274 -13.96 21.09 -22.37
C ALA A 274 -13.31 22.49 -22.52
N SER A 275 -14.03 23.44 -23.11
CA SER A 275 -13.54 24.82 -23.27
C SER A 275 -13.37 25.54 -21.93
N LYS A 276 -14.35 25.40 -21.01
CA LYS A 276 -14.25 25.95 -19.65
C LYS A 276 -13.03 25.40 -18.90
N PHE A 277 -12.76 24.09 -19.03
CA PHE A 277 -11.59 23.48 -18.43
C PHE A 277 -10.30 24.09 -18.99
N GLU A 278 -10.16 24.16 -20.32
CA GLU A 278 -9.00 24.74 -20.99
C GLU A 278 -8.77 26.22 -20.63
N GLU A 279 -9.85 27.00 -20.49
CA GLU A 279 -9.78 28.40 -20.07
C GLU A 279 -9.37 28.54 -18.59
N ALA A 280 -9.94 27.71 -17.72
CA ALA A 280 -9.69 27.77 -16.28
C ALA A 280 -8.23 27.49 -15.92
N ILE A 281 -7.60 26.53 -16.61
CA ILE A 281 -6.22 26.12 -16.31
C ILE A 281 -5.16 26.98 -17.02
N ARG A 282 -5.55 27.80 -18.01
CA ARG A 282 -4.62 28.49 -18.91
C ARG A 282 -3.65 29.39 -18.14
N GLY A 283 -2.36 29.08 -18.21
CA GLY A 283 -1.30 29.82 -17.52
C GLY A 283 -1.27 29.56 -16.00
N LYS A 284 -1.99 28.54 -15.53
CA LYS A 284 -2.15 28.15 -14.13
C LYS A 284 -1.97 26.63 -13.94
N GLU A 285 -1.55 25.92 -14.96
CA GLU A 285 -1.50 24.45 -15.02
C GLU A 285 -0.60 23.86 -13.93
N THR A 286 0.48 24.58 -13.59
CA THR A 286 1.47 24.22 -12.57
C THR A 286 1.58 25.31 -11.49
N SER A 287 0.51 26.09 -11.25
CA SER A 287 0.52 27.14 -10.23
C SER A 287 0.43 26.53 -8.83
N ASP A 288 1.36 26.91 -7.95
CA ASP A 288 1.36 26.53 -6.53
C ASP A 288 0.50 27.47 -5.66
N LYS A 289 -0.22 28.42 -6.28
CA LYS A 289 -1.14 29.30 -5.56
C LYS A 289 -2.40 28.54 -5.22
N GLU A 290 -2.76 28.53 -3.94
CA GLU A 290 -3.94 27.82 -3.43
C GLU A 290 -5.23 28.15 -4.22
N GLU A 291 -5.47 29.43 -4.53
CA GLU A 291 -6.66 29.85 -5.30
C GLU A 291 -6.69 29.25 -6.72
N ASP A 292 -5.54 29.19 -7.39
CA ASP A 292 -5.42 28.59 -8.73
C ASP A 292 -5.60 27.07 -8.62
N MET A 293 -5.00 26.43 -7.62
CA MET A 293 -5.16 24.99 -7.38
C MET A 293 -6.62 24.60 -7.12
N GLN A 294 -7.33 25.37 -6.30
CA GLN A 294 -8.76 25.13 -6.02
C GLN A 294 -9.62 25.33 -7.28
N SER A 295 -9.35 26.39 -8.05
CA SER A 295 -10.04 26.64 -9.33
C SER A 295 -9.79 25.50 -10.34
N ASN A 296 -8.55 25.06 -10.46
CA ASN A 296 -8.15 23.96 -11.35
C ASN A 296 -8.82 22.64 -10.96
N LYS A 297 -8.79 22.28 -9.67
CA LYS A 297 -9.46 21.08 -9.15
C LYS A 297 -10.96 21.09 -9.45
N LYS A 298 -11.61 22.25 -9.28
CA LYS A 298 -13.03 22.41 -9.59
C LYS A 298 -13.32 22.24 -11.09
N ALA A 299 -12.49 22.81 -11.95
CA ALA A 299 -12.63 22.65 -13.40
C ALA A 299 -12.43 21.19 -13.82
N LEU A 300 -11.40 20.52 -13.27
CA LEU A 300 -11.12 19.10 -13.50
C LEU A 300 -12.29 18.22 -13.03
N GLN A 301 -12.82 18.48 -11.82
CA GLN A 301 -14.00 17.81 -11.29
C GLN A 301 -15.21 17.97 -12.21
N SER A 302 -15.47 19.17 -12.73
CA SER A 302 -16.60 19.42 -13.64
C SER A 302 -16.47 18.58 -14.92
N ALA A 303 -15.32 18.65 -15.59
CA ALA A 303 -15.07 17.91 -16.82
C ALA A 303 -15.13 16.38 -16.60
N PHE A 304 -14.51 15.90 -15.53
CA PHE A 304 -14.52 14.47 -15.19
C PHE A 304 -15.92 13.98 -14.81
N THR A 305 -16.66 14.74 -14.00
CA THR A 305 -18.05 14.42 -13.65
C THR A 305 -18.93 14.36 -14.89
N LYS A 306 -18.72 15.26 -15.85
CA LYS A 306 -19.46 15.26 -17.11
C LYS A 306 -19.20 14.00 -17.94
N LEU A 307 -17.94 13.59 -18.07
CA LEU A 307 -17.58 12.31 -18.69
C LEU A 307 -18.29 11.14 -17.99
N MET A 308 -18.18 11.06 -16.67
CA MET A 308 -18.69 9.93 -15.88
C MET A 308 -20.23 9.78 -15.92
N ASN A 309 -20.95 10.86 -16.25
CA ASN A 309 -22.41 10.89 -16.38
C ASN A 309 -22.91 10.81 -17.83
N THR A 310 -22.07 10.36 -18.77
CA THR A 310 -22.49 10.18 -20.16
C THR A 310 -23.49 9.03 -20.29
N ASP A 311 -24.50 9.20 -21.15
CA ASP A 311 -25.44 8.13 -21.48
C ASP A 311 -24.76 7.00 -22.28
N LYS A 312 -25.37 5.81 -22.23
CA LYS A 312 -24.81 4.58 -22.78
C LYS A 312 -24.69 4.60 -24.31
N ASP A 313 -25.60 5.28 -25.01
CA ASP A 313 -25.63 5.28 -26.48
C ASP A 313 -24.53 6.20 -27.03
N ALA A 314 -24.35 7.36 -26.39
CA ALA A 314 -23.23 8.26 -26.66
C ALA A 314 -21.89 7.57 -26.37
N LEU A 315 -21.77 6.86 -25.25
CA LEU A 315 -20.58 6.11 -24.87
C LEU A 315 -20.25 5.01 -25.91
N ALA A 316 -21.23 4.21 -26.33
CA ALA A 316 -21.01 3.16 -27.33
C ALA A 316 -20.49 3.74 -28.65
N SER A 317 -21.16 4.77 -29.16
CA SER A 317 -20.77 5.43 -30.41
C SER A 317 -19.38 6.08 -30.34
N ALA A 318 -19.06 6.70 -29.21
CA ALA A 318 -17.73 7.30 -29.01
C ALA A 318 -16.64 6.24 -28.85
N SER A 319 -16.95 5.10 -28.22
CA SER A 319 -16.00 3.99 -28.03
C SER A 319 -15.59 3.39 -29.37
N GLU A 320 -16.54 3.18 -30.28
CA GLU A 320 -16.25 2.71 -31.65
C GLU A 320 -15.31 3.68 -32.38
N ALA A 321 -15.61 4.97 -32.35
CA ALA A 321 -14.77 6.00 -32.97
C ALA A 321 -13.37 6.07 -32.33
N LEU A 322 -13.27 5.94 -31.00
CA LEU A 322 -12.01 5.93 -30.27
C LEU A 322 -11.13 4.73 -30.68
N VAL A 323 -11.72 3.53 -30.74
CA VAL A 323 -11.01 2.31 -31.10
C VAL A 323 -10.57 2.33 -32.56
N GLU A 324 -11.39 2.87 -33.47
CA GLU A 324 -11.01 3.03 -34.88
C GLU A 324 -9.85 4.01 -35.05
N ALA A 325 -9.89 5.16 -34.35
CA ALA A 325 -8.79 6.12 -34.35
C ALA A 325 -7.50 5.47 -33.79
N ALA A 326 -7.57 4.76 -32.67
CA ALA A 326 -6.41 4.07 -32.09
C ALA A 326 -5.79 3.06 -33.07
N LYS A 327 -6.60 2.24 -33.75
CA LYS A 327 -6.11 1.23 -34.71
C LYS A 327 -5.51 1.85 -35.98
N SER A 328 -6.08 2.96 -36.46
CA SER A 328 -5.68 3.58 -37.72
C SER A 328 -4.50 4.54 -37.58
N GLU A 329 -4.41 5.26 -36.47
CA GLU A 329 -3.39 6.31 -36.25
C GLU A 329 -2.07 5.76 -35.67
N GLY A 330 -2.12 4.70 -34.86
CA GLY A 330 -0.95 4.06 -34.25
C GLY A 330 -0.04 5.06 -33.52
N ASP A 331 1.20 5.21 -33.97
CA ASP A 331 2.16 6.16 -33.38
C ASP A 331 1.69 7.62 -33.40
N LYS A 332 0.80 8.00 -34.33
CA LYS A 332 0.26 9.36 -34.46
C LYS A 332 -0.96 9.60 -33.59
N PHE A 333 -1.46 8.58 -32.91
CA PHE A 333 -2.67 8.67 -32.10
C PHE A 333 -2.57 9.79 -31.06
N ALA A 334 -3.64 10.58 -30.93
CA ALA A 334 -3.69 11.75 -30.04
C ALA A 334 -2.52 12.73 -30.29
N ASP A 335 -2.22 13.02 -31.57
CA ASP A 335 -1.12 13.89 -32.00
C ASP A 335 0.27 13.44 -31.50
N GLY A 336 0.51 12.13 -31.53
CA GLY A 336 1.76 11.53 -31.07
C GLY A 336 1.87 11.34 -29.54
N GLY A 337 0.83 11.70 -28.78
CA GLY A 337 0.78 11.60 -27.33
C GLY A 337 1.47 12.77 -26.60
N PRO A 338 1.19 12.96 -25.29
CA PRO A 338 1.86 13.95 -24.46
C PRO A 338 3.28 13.48 -24.06
N PRO A 339 4.09 14.33 -23.38
CA PRO A 339 5.43 13.94 -22.92
C PRO A 339 5.50 12.66 -22.08
N SER A 340 4.44 12.37 -21.30
CA SER A 340 4.41 11.20 -20.41
C SER A 340 4.13 9.88 -21.11
N ASN A 341 3.49 9.86 -22.28
CA ASN A 341 3.12 8.65 -22.99
C ASN A 341 3.09 8.88 -24.51
N THR A 342 3.70 8.00 -25.27
CA THR A 342 3.67 8.05 -26.74
C THR A 342 2.27 7.71 -27.29
N GLY A 343 1.96 8.20 -28.50
CA GLY A 343 0.73 7.86 -29.21
C GLY A 343 0.58 6.34 -29.42
N LYS A 344 1.70 5.63 -29.62
CA LYS A 344 1.71 4.16 -29.71
C LYS A 344 1.24 3.49 -28.42
N GLU A 345 1.80 3.90 -27.29
CA GLU A 345 1.41 3.33 -25.98
C GLU A 345 -0.07 3.54 -25.71
N LEU A 346 -0.59 4.72 -26.03
CA LEU A 346 -1.99 5.06 -25.83
C LEU A 346 -2.93 4.31 -26.78
N SER A 347 -2.57 4.17 -28.06
CA SER A 347 -3.37 3.42 -29.03
C SER A 347 -3.41 1.93 -28.70
N ASP A 348 -2.26 1.33 -28.39
CA ASP A 348 -2.17 -0.06 -27.92
C ASP A 348 -3.01 -0.27 -26.65
N LEU A 349 -2.97 0.69 -25.72
CA LEU A 349 -3.74 0.64 -24.48
C LEU A 349 -5.25 0.67 -24.73
N VAL A 350 -5.74 1.58 -25.58
CA VAL A 350 -7.16 1.65 -25.97
C VAL A 350 -7.63 0.33 -26.57
N VAL A 351 -6.87 -0.23 -27.51
CA VAL A 351 -7.22 -1.51 -28.16
C VAL A 351 -7.24 -2.65 -27.15
N ARG A 352 -6.22 -2.73 -26.28
CA ARG A 352 -6.12 -3.74 -25.24
C ARG A 352 -7.30 -3.66 -24.26
N LEU A 353 -7.59 -2.49 -23.70
CA LEU A 353 -8.65 -2.31 -22.72
C LEU A 353 -10.03 -2.55 -23.34
N ASN A 354 -10.26 -2.13 -24.59
CA ASN A 354 -11.52 -2.40 -25.27
C ASN A 354 -11.73 -3.90 -25.56
N SER A 355 -10.66 -4.66 -25.79
CA SER A 355 -10.77 -6.13 -25.93
C SER A 355 -11.21 -6.83 -24.63
N GLN A 356 -10.90 -6.22 -23.47
CA GLN A 356 -11.28 -6.74 -22.16
C GLN A 356 -12.66 -6.24 -21.72
N PHE A 357 -12.96 -4.97 -22.00
CA PHE A 357 -14.18 -4.27 -21.61
C PHE A 357 -14.72 -3.42 -22.78
N PRO A 358 -15.43 -4.04 -23.74
CA PRO A 358 -15.97 -3.33 -24.89
C PRO A 358 -16.94 -2.21 -24.47
N ALA A 359 -16.77 -1.02 -25.05
CA ALA A 359 -17.62 0.14 -24.81
C ALA A 359 -17.74 0.57 -23.32
N ASP A 360 -16.68 0.37 -22.53
CA ASP A 360 -16.64 0.79 -21.14
C ASP A 360 -16.12 2.23 -20.99
N ILE A 361 -16.68 2.98 -20.03
CA ILE A 361 -16.28 4.37 -19.74
C ILE A 361 -14.78 4.49 -19.40
N GLY A 362 -14.17 3.40 -18.90
CA GLY A 362 -12.75 3.36 -18.57
C GLY A 362 -11.82 3.62 -19.75
N LEU A 363 -12.27 3.37 -20.99
CA LEU A 363 -11.53 3.73 -22.21
C LEU A 363 -11.29 5.23 -22.33
N PHE A 364 -12.13 6.05 -21.70
CA PHE A 364 -12.03 7.50 -21.69
C PHE A 364 -11.40 8.02 -20.41
N VAL A 365 -11.65 7.36 -19.27
CA VAL A 365 -11.03 7.71 -17.99
C VAL A 365 -9.50 7.67 -18.07
N GLN A 366 -8.90 6.76 -18.86
CA GLN A 366 -7.45 6.69 -19.02
C GLN A 366 -6.79 8.00 -19.52
N PHE A 367 -7.52 8.87 -20.25
CA PHE A 367 -7.00 10.16 -20.70
C PHE A 367 -6.97 11.22 -19.58
N PHE A 368 -7.71 10.99 -18.50
CA PHE A 368 -7.67 11.82 -17.30
C PHE A 368 -6.61 11.34 -16.30
N LEU A 369 -6.20 10.07 -16.35
CA LEU A 369 -5.32 9.46 -15.36
C LEU A 369 -3.89 9.25 -15.89
N ASN A 370 -2.89 9.22 -14.99
CA ASN A 370 -1.54 8.81 -15.39
C ASN A 370 -1.55 7.33 -15.78
N TYR A 371 -1.00 6.98 -16.95
CA TYR A 371 -0.70 5.59 -17.30
C TYR A 371 0.72 5.26 -16.82
N VAL A 372 0.78 4.47 -15.76
CA VAL A 372 1.99 4.15 -14.99
C VAL A 372 2.53 2.79 -15.39
N LYS A 373 3.86 2.73 -15.57
CA LYS A 373 4.62 1.49 -15.70
C LYS A 373 5.63 1.40 -14.56
N LEU A 374 5.64 0.25 -13.92
CA LEU A 374 6.58 -0.09 -12.85
C LEU A 374 7.48 -1.23 -13.30
N GLU A 375 8.79 -1.00 -13.21
CA GLU A 375 9.79 -2.05 -13.32
C GLU A 375 9.86 -2.86 -12.03
N ILE A 376 10.47 -4.06 -12.08
CA ILE A 376 10.60 -4.95 -10.91
C ILE A 376 11.24 -4.20 -9.74
N GLY A 377 10.57 -4.21 -8.58
CA GLY A 377 11.01 -3.52 -7.37
C GLY A 377 10.61 -2.03 -7.31
N GLU A 378 10.11 -1.42 -8.37
CA GLU A 378 9.46 -0.12 -8.26
C GLU A 378 8.09 -0.25 -7.56
N ALA A 379 7.68 0.82 -6.89
CA ALA A 379 6.46 0.83 -6.09
C ALA A 379 5.68 2.13 -6.25
N MET A 380 4.39 2.08 -5.94
CA MET A 380 3.54 3.27 -5.79
C MET A 380 2.63 3.13 -4.58
N PHE A 381 2.30 4.27 -3.97
CA PHE A 381 1.39 4.36 -2.83
C PHE A 381 0.11 5.07 -3.25
N LEU A 382 -1.02 4.44 -2.95
CA LEU A 382 -2.35 4.94 -3.24
C LEU A 382 -2.95 5.51 -1.96
N LYS A 383 -3.14 6.82 -1.94
CA LYS A 383 -3.80 7.52 -0.84
C LYS A 383 -5.31 7.25 -0.90
N ALA A 384 -5.95 7.46 0.24
CA ALA A 384 -7.40 7.56 0.24
C ALA A 384 -7.85 8.66 -0.74
N ASP A 385 -9.00 8.43 -1.37
CA ASP A 385 -9.63 9.31 -2.34
C ASP A 385 -8.84 9.50 -3.66
N ASP A 386 -7.78 8.74 -3.90
CA ASP A 386 -7.08 8.73 -5.19
C ASP A 386 -7.62 7.62 -6.11
N ILE A 387 -7.95 8.01 -7.34
CA ILE A 387 -8.49 7.13 -8.37
C ILE A 387 -7.38 6.32 -9.05
N HIS A 388 -7.60 5.02 -9.23
CA HIS A 388 -6.63 4.13 -9.86
C HIS A 388 -7.29 2.88 -10.47
N ALA A 389 -6.53 2.14 -11.28
CA ALA A 389 -6.91 0.82 -11.80
C ALA A 389 -5.64 0.04 -12.17
N TYR A 390 -5.48 -1.19 -11.68
CA TYR A 390 -4.36 -2.04 -12.08
C TYR A 390 -4.69 -2.75 -13.40
N LEU A 391 -3.74 -2.81 -14.34
CA LEU A 391 -4.03 -3.26 -15.71
C LEU A 391 -3.38 -4.60 -16.04
N SER A 392 -2.11 -4.80 -15.69
CA SER A 392 -1.41 -6.08 -15.87
C SER A 392 -0.16 -6.20 -14.99
N GLY A 393 0.31 -7.44 -14.79
CA GLY A 393 1.54 -7.75 -14.06
C GLY A 393 1.29 -8.52 -12.75
N ASP A 394 2.36 -9.03 -12.15
CA ASP A 394 2.34 -9.59 -10.80
C ASP A 394 2.94 -8.58 -9.83
N ILE A 395 2.26 -8.37 -8.70
CA ILE A 395 2.65 -7.39 -7.69
C ILE A 395 2.53 -7.95 -6.30
N ILE A 396 3.30 -7.38 -5.39
CA ILE A 396 3.01 -7.40 -3.96
C ILE A 396 2.10 -6.23 -3.65
N GLU A 397 0.96 -6.49 -3.02
CA GLU A 397 0.08 -5.47 -2.48
C GLU A 397 0.07 -5.55 -0.95
N CYS A 398 0.20 -4.41 -0.28
CA CYS A 398 -0.06 -4.29 1.15
C CYS A 398 -1.06 -3.16 1.37
N MET A 399 -2.08 -3.43 2.17
CA MET A 399 -3.19 -2.50 2.38
C MET A 399 -3.65 -2.55 3.84
N ALA A 400 -4.28 -1.48 4.31
CA ALA A 400 -5.01 -1.54 5.57
C ALA A 400 -6.18 -2.55 5.44
N SER A 401 -6.54 -3.18 6.56
CA SER A 401 -7.66 -4.13 6.59
C SER A 401 -9.01 -3.43 6.37
N SER A 402 -9.48 -3.39 5.11
CA SER A 402 -10.78 -2.86 4.68
C SER A 402 -11.19 -3.46 3.33
N ASP A 403 -12.48 -3.59 3.07
CA ASP A 403 -13.06 -4.03 1.79
C ASP A 403 -13.84 -2.90 1.07
N ASN A 404 -13.72 -1.65 1.55
CA ASN A 404 -14.36 -0.49 0.93
C ASN A 404 -13.76 -0.14 -0.43
N VAL A 405 -14.59 -0.13 -1.47
CA VAL A 405 -14.19 0.22 -2.84
C VAL A 405 -15.34 0.94 -3.56
N VAL A 406 -15.09 2.18 -3.99
CA VAL A 406 -16.00 2.95 -4.85
C VAL A 406 -15.56 2.76 -6.30
N ARG A 407 -16.43 2.24 -7.18
CA ARG A 407 -16.08 1.86 -8.56
C ARG A 407 -16.73 2.73 -9.62
N ALA A 408 -16.05 2.87 -10.76
CA ALA A 408 -16.45 3.74 -11.88
C ALA A 408 -16.57 3.04 -13.24
N GLY A 409 -15.69 2.07 -13.52
CA GLY A 409 -15.52 1.47 -14.86
C GLY A 409 -14.70 0.19 -14.79
N PHE A 410 -14.53 -0.49 -15.92
CA PHE A 410 -13.89 -1.80 -16.06
C PHE A 410 -14.46 -2.84 -15.09
N THR A 411 -15.78 -2.81 -14.90
CA THR A 411 -16.41 -3.73 -13.96
C THR A 411 -17.90 -3.95 -14.20
N PRO A 412 -18.39 -5.20 -14.10
CA PRO A 412 -19.81 -5.48 -14.03
C PRO A 412 -20.39 -5.25 -12.62
N LYS A 413 -19.54 -5.07 -11.59
CA LYS A 413 -19.96 -4.88 -10.20
C LYS A 413 -20.68 -3.53 -10.02
N PHE A 414 -21.24 -3.34 -8.81
CA PHE A 414 -21.85 -2.07 -8.39
C PHE A 414 -20.87 -0.91 -8.60
N LYS A 415 -21.39 0.17 -9.22
CA LYS A 415 -20.69 1.42 -9.52
C LYS A 415 -21.43 2.55 -8.84
N ASP A 416 -20.70 3.39 -8.13
CA ASP A 416 -21.23 4.52 -7.36
C ASP A 416 -20.54 5.80 -7.84
N VAL A 417 -20.96 6.21 -9.04
CA VAL A 417 -20.36 7.34 -9.78
C VAL A 417 -20.53 8.65 -9.01
N ASP A 418 -21.66 8.81 -8.31
CA ASP A 418 -21.97 10.00 -7.53
C ASP A 418 -21.02 10.18 -6.34
N ASN A 419 -20.80 9.12 -5.55
CA ASN A 419 -19.84 9.21 -4.45
C ASN A 419 -18.41 9.33 -4.98
N LEU A 420 -18.07 8.61 -6.05
CA LEU A 420 -16.75 8.69 -6.66
C LEU A 420 -16.42 10.13 -7.07
N THR A 421 -17.23 10.76 -7.91
CA THR A 421 -16.93 12.11 -8.43
C THR A 421 -16.88 13.18 -7.33
N LYS A 422 -17.51 12.95 -6.18
CA LYS A 422 -17.48 13.86 -5.02
C LYS A 422 -16.29 13.65 -4.11
N MET A 423 -15.83 12.41 -3.94
CA MET A 423 -14.79 12.08 -2.96
C MET A 423 -13.38 12.38 -3.45
N LEU A 424 -13.11 12.31 -4.76
CA LEU A 424 -11.74 12.35 -5.28
C LEU A 424 -10.98 13.63 -4.89
N THR A 425 -9.68 13.49 -4.66
CA THR A 425 -8.79 14.61 -4.29
C THR A 425 -8.58 15.63 -5.43
N TYR A 426 -8.80 15.18 -6.67
CA TYR A 426 -8.48 15.89 -7.91
C TYR A 426 -7.02 16.38 -7.95
N SER A 427 -6.11 15.69 -7.26
CA SER A 427 -4.68 15.93 -7.40
C SER A 427 -4.20 15.53 -8.80
N TYR A 428 -3.46 16.41 -9.46
CA TYR A 428 -3.01 16.30 -10.85
C TYR A 428 -1.48 16.26 -10.98
N ALA A 429 -0.82 15.62 -10.00
CA ALA A 429 0.62 15.48 -9.96
C ALA A 429 1.15 14.56 -11.08
N PRO A 430 2.37 14.80 -11.58
CA PRO A 430 3.01 13.91 -12.54
C PRO A 430 3.27 12.52 -11.95
N ILE A 431 3.40 11.53 -12.83
CA ILE A 431 3.68 10.13 -12.47
C ILE A 431 4.84 9.94 -11.49
N SER A 432 5.90 10.75 -11.61
CA SER A 432 7.09 10.65 -10.76
C SER A 432 6.79 10.88 -9.28
N GLU A 433 5.77 11.69 -8.97
CA GLU A 433 5.35 11.96 -7.59
C GLU A 433 4.45 10.86 -7.01
N GLN A 434 3.95 9.95 -7.85
CA GLN A 434 3.16 8.79 -7.42
C GLN A 434 4.04 7.57 -7.10
N LYS A 435 5.24 7.52 -7.68
CA LYS A 435 6.22 6.46 -7.39
C LYS A 435 6.84 6.69 -6.01
N MET A 436 7.08 5.59 -5.31
CA MET A 436 7.81 5.60 -4.05
C MET A 436 9.30 5.43 -4.32
N GLU A 437 10.12 6.18 -3.60
CA GLU A 437 11.55 5.93 -3.50
C GLU A 437 11.82 5.03 -2.29
N PRO A 438 12.18 3.75 -2.50
CA PRO A 438 12.54 2.88 -1.38
C PRO A 438 13.88 3.32 -0.77
N LYS A 439 14.03 3.10 0.52
CA LYS A 439 15.24 3.45 1.29
C LYS A 439 15.98 2.20 1.73
N ASP A 440 17.25 2.31 2.06
CA ASP A 440 17.96 1.20 2.72
C ASP A 440 17.32 0.92 4.09
N TYR A 441 17.02 -0.34 4.36
CA TYR A 441 16.53 -0.78 5.66
C TYR A 441 17.71 -0.96 6.62
N SER A 442 17.77 -0.17 7.69
CA SER A 442 18.89 -0.13 8.64
C SER A 442 18.83 -1.20 9.74
N HIS A 443 17.65 -1.79 9.99
CA HIS A 443 17.40 -2.76 11.07
C HIS A 443 17.62 -4.21 10.63
N VAL A 444 18.68 -4.41 9.83
CA VAL A 444 19.08 -5.72 9.32
C VAL A 444 20.61 -5.77 9.21
N ARG A 445 21.18 -6.88 9.68
CA ARG A 445 22.61 -7.14 9.61
C ARG A 445 22.88 -8.17 8.52
N LEU A 446 23.69 -7.79 7.54
CA LEU A 446 24.15 -8.70 6.50
C LEU A 446 25.46 -9.40 6.95
N ASN A 447 25.70 -10.61 6.44
CA ASN A 447 27.01 -11.26 6.62
C ASN A 447 27.95 -10.95 5.44
N ALA A 448 29.22 -11.37 5.55
CA ALA A 448 30.23 -11.08 4.53
C ALA A 448 29.86 -11.56 3.10
N PRO A 449 29.32 -12.79 2.89
CA PRO A 449 28.80 -13.19 1.58
C PRO A 449 27.72 -12.25 1.03
N ALA A 450 26.76 -11.82 1.86
CA ALA A 450 25.71 -10.90 1.43
C ALA A 450 26.27 -9.52 1.03
N TYR A 451 27.15 -8.94 1.85
CA TYR A 451 27.78 -7.65 1.55
C TYR A 451 28.62 -7.68 0.26
N SER A 452 29.30 -8.80 -0.01
CA SER A 452 30.19 -8.94 -1.17
C SER A 452 29.50 -9.44 -2.44
N SER A 453 28.17 -9.54 -2.45
CA SER A 453 27.36 -10.01 -3.58
C SER A 453 26.30 -9.01 -4.01
N ASN A 454 26.41 -7.74 -3.63
CA ASN A 454 25.39 -6.72 -3.88
C ASN A 454 24.00 -7.15 -3.39
N SER A 455 23.92 -7.88 -2.27
CA SER A 455 22.64 -8.17 -1.63
C SER A 455 22.04 -6.88 -1.07
N SER A 456 20.71 -6.76 -1.10
CA SER A 456 20.00 -5.52 -0.74
C SER A 456 18.86 -5.77 0.24
N ASN A 457 18.49 -4.72 0.99
CA ASN A 457 17.31 -4.68 1.85
C ASN A 457 16.64 -3.30 1.69
N MET A 458 15.59 -3.24 0.87
CA MET A 458 14.92 -2.01 0.50
C MET A 458 13.60 -1.86 1.27
N LEU A 459 13.46 -0.77 2.00
CA LEU A 459 12.28 -0.39 2.78
C LEU A 459 11.33 0.46 1.94
N TYR A 460 10.08 0.02 1.89
CA TYR A 460 8.92 0.74 1.34
C TYR A 460 8.03 1.12 2.52
N ASN A 461 8.08 2.40 2.92
CA ASN A 461 7.42 2.91 4.12
C ASN A 461 6.43 4.04 3.75
N PRO A 462 5.16 3.70 3.43
CA PRO A 462 4.16 4.72 3.13
C PRO A 462 3.81 5.53 4.40
N PRO A 463 3.32 6.79 4.25
CA PRO A 463 3.07 7.71 5.36
C PRO A 463 1.77 7.39 6.12
N ILE A 464 1.62 6.15 6.55
CA ILE A 464 0.44 5.61 7.26
C ILE A 464 0.93 4.68 8.39
N PRO A 465 0.17 4.49 9.49
CA PRO A 465 0.58 3.64 10.61
C PRO A 465 0.51 2.13 10.33
N GLU A 466 -0.32 1.67 9.40
CA GLU A 466 -0.77 0.28 9.32
C GLU A 466 0.32 -0.71 8.88
N PHE A 467 1.22 -0.31 7.98
CA PHE A 467 2.27 -1.22 7.50
C PHE A 467 3.50 -0.51 6.93
N ALA A 468 4.56 -1.28 6.76
CA ALA A 468 5.68 -1.05 5.86
C ALA A 468 6.12 -2.42 5.28
N VAL A 469 6.89 -2.41 4.18
CA VAL A 469 7.39 -3.63 3.55
C VAL A 469 8.89 -3.52 3.33
N VAL A 470 9.65 -4.56 3.70
CA VAL A 470 11.06 -4.69 3.32
C VAL A 470 11.18 -5.76 2.23
N ARG A 471 11.81 -5.39 1.12
CA ARG A 471 12.23 -6.33 0.08
C ARG A 471 13.70 -6.66 0.27
N THR A 472 14.03 -7.95 0.38
CA THR A 472 15.40 -8.42 0.55
C THR A 472 15.79 -9.31 -0.61
N ALA A 473 16.94 -9.03 -1.22
CA ALA A 473 17.56 -9.88 -2.23
C ALA A 473 18.93 -10.37 -1.72
N LEU A 474 19.10 -11.68 -1.58
CA LEU A 474 20.34 -12.34 -1.18
C LEU A 474 20.93 -13.09 -2.37
N ASN A 475 22.05 -12.57 -2.89
CA ASN A 475 22.53 -12.92 -4.24
C ASN A 475 23.68 -13.93 -4.26
N ARG A 476 23.98 -14.57 -3.13
CA ARG A 476 25.04 -15.57 -3.02
C ARG A 476 24.68 -16.67 -2.03
N THR A 477 25.08 -17.89 -2.33
CA THR A 477 25.00 -19.03 -1.42
C THR A 477 25.69 -18.70 -0.10
N GLY A 478 24.98 -18.91 1.01
CA GLY A 478 25.44 -18.57 2.35
C GLY A 478 25.34 -17.08 2.72
N ALA A 479 24.84 -16.20 1.83
CA ALA A 479 24.42 -14.86 2.19
C ALA A 479 23.32 -14.92 3.24
N LYS A 480 23.42 -14.07 4.28
CA LYS A 480 22.48 -14.01 5.40
C LYS A 480 22.02 -12.58 5.65
N ALA A 481 20.75 -12.44 5.97
CA ALA A 481 20.15 -11.24 6.55
C ALA A 481 19.56 -11.58 7.92
N THR A 482 20.05 -10.93 8.97
CA THR A 482 19.54 -11.03 10.34
C THR A 482 18.77 -9.75 10.67
N PHE A 483 17.44 -9.85 10.71
CA PHE A 483 16.56 -8.73 11.04
C PHE A 483 16.50 -8.55 12.54
N ASP A 484 16.68 -7.30 13.00
CA ASP A 484 16.53 -6.99 14.41
C ASP A 484 15.09 -7.22 14.88
N PRO A 485 14.87 -7.55 16.17
CA PRO A 485 13.53 -7.62 16.74
C PRO A 485 12.79 -6.29 16.60
N ILE A 486 11.53 -6.35 16.17
CA ILE A 486 10.63 -5.18 16.10
C ILE A 486 9.43 -5.37 17.04
N ASP A 487 8.85 -4.27 17.50
CA ASP A 487 7.68 -4.27 18.41
C ASP A 487 6.35 -4.40 17.64
N GLY A 488 6.30 -5.39 16.74
CA GLY A 488 5.07 -5.74 16.03
C GLY A 488 5.17 -6.97 15.12
N PRO A 489 4.04 -7.41 14.54
CA PRO A 489 3.98 -8.63 13.77
C PRO A 489 4.57 -8.45 12.37
N SER A 490 5.06 -9.53 11.79
CA SER A 490 5.45 -9.56 10.38
C SER A 490 4.92 -10.79 9.63
N ILE A 491 4.73 -10.63 8.32
CA ILE A 491 4.54 -11.72 7.36
C ILE A 491 5.69 -11.65 6.36
N LEU A 492 6.39 -12.77 6.17
CA LEU A 492 7.47 -12.91 5.19
C LEU A 492 7.03 -13.86 4.08
N LEU A 493 7.15 -13.42 2.83
CA LEU A 493 6.91 -14.22 1.62
C LEU A 493 8.22 -14.35 0.84
N CYS A 494 8.55 -15.57 0.41
CA CYS A 494 9.61 -15.80 -0.57
C CYS A 494 9.02 -15.82 -1.99
N THR A 495 9.57 -15.01 -2.88
CA THR A 495 9.07 -14.82 -4.27
C THR A 495 10.01 -15.37 -5.33
N LYS A 496 11.27 -15.66 -4.96
CA LYS A 496 12.28 -16.23 -5.85
C LYS A 496 13.34 -16.96 -5.04
N GLY A 497 13.85 -18.07 -5.58
CA GLY A 497 14.98 -18.80 -5.00
C GLY A 497 14.61 -19.67 -3.81
N HIS A 498 15.62 -20.15 -3.10
CA HIS A 498 15.45 -20.97 -1.91
C HIS A 498 16.60 -20.80 -0.91
N GLY A 499 16.37 -21.27 0.31
CA GLY A 499 17.29 -21.16 1.42
C GLY A 499 16.67 -21.62 2.73
N THR A 500 17.04 -20.96 3.83
CA THR A 500 16.48 -21.24 5.16
C THR A 500 16.00 -19.98 5.87
N ILE A 501 14.99 -20.14 6.72
CA ILE A 501 14.52 -19.13 7.68
C ILE A 501 14.68 -19.69 9.10
N SER A 502 15.13 -18.86 10.03
CA SER A 502 15.29 -19.26 11.43
C SER A 502 14.86 -18.18 12.40
N VAL A 503 14.32 -18.64 13.54
CA VAL A 503 13.94 -17.81 14.69
C VAL A 503 14.39 -18.53 15.95
N GLY A 504 15.39 -18.00 16.64
CA GLY A 504 16.04 -18.68 17.77
C GLY A 504 16.65 -20.02 17.34
N PRO A 505 16.38 -21.14 18.04
CA PRO A 505 16.92 -22.45 17.67
C PRO A 505 16.15 -23.16 16.55
N LYS A 506 14.99 -22.63 16.13
CA LYS A 506 14.16 -23.26 15.11
C LYS A 506 14.56 -22.75 13.72
N GLU A 507 14.81 -23.68 12.82
CA GLU A 507 15.16 -23.45 11.41
C GLU A 507 14.18 -24.23 10.54
N GLU A 508 13.76 -23.63 9.43
CA GLU A 508 12.94 -24.26 8.40
C GLU A 508 13.47 -23.90 7.01
N GLU A 509 12.98 -24.65 6.04
CA GLU A 509 13.20 -24.38 4.63
C GLU A 509 12.46 -23.11 4.18
N LEU A 510 13.07 -22.34 3.29
CA LEU A 510 12.46 -21.20 2.65
C LEU A 510 12.52 -21.40 1.14
N LYS A 511 11.37 -21.52 0.48
CA LYS A 511 11.25 -21.70 -0.97
C LYS A 511 10.32 -20.67 -1.57
N GLU A 512 10.44 -20.44 -2.86
CA GLU A 512 9.47 -19.66 -3.63
C GLU A 512 8.02 -20.09 -3.32
N GLY A 513 7.18 -19.10 -3.01
CA GLY A 513 5.80 -19.28 -2.56
C GLY A 513 5.61 -19.49 -1.06
N TYR A 514 6.68 -19.75 -0.29
CA TYR A 514 6.54 -20.01 1.14
C TYR A 514 6.25 -18.72 1.90
N VAL A 515 5.32 -18.82 2.87
CA VAL A 515 4.85 -17.71 3.69
C VAL A 515 5.03 -18.06 5.16
N TYR A 516 5.66 -17.15 5.89
CA TYR A 516 5.92 -17.24 7.32
C TYR A 516 5.31 -16.08 8.07
N PHE A 517 4.85 -16.36 9.29
CA PHE A 517 4.53 -15.33 10.26
C PHE A 517 5.56 -15.27 11.36
N VAL A 518 5.97 -14.05 11.67
CA VAL A 518 6.94 -13.74 12.71
C VAL A 518 6.24 -12.85 13.71
N GLY A 519 6.06 -13.36 14.92
CA GLY A 519 5.46 -12.60 16.02
C GLY A 519 6.37 -11.46 16.49
N ALA A 520 5.79 -10.48 17.17
CA ALA A 520 6.52 -9.36 17.74
C ALA A 520 7.74 -9.80 18.57
N THR A 521 8.80 -8.98 18.54
CA THR A 521 10.05 -9.15 19.28
C THR A 521 10.88 -10.40 18.94
N ALA A 522 10.56 -11.08 17.84
CA ALA A 522 11.35 -12.20 17.34
C ALA A 522 12.44 -11.69 16.38
N GLU A 523 13.70 -12.10 16.63
CA GLU A 523 14.77 -11.96 15.66
C GLU A 523 14.59 -13.03 14.57
N VAL A 524 14.59 -12.63 13.30
CA VAL A 524 14.47 -13.55 12.17
C VAL A 524 15.72 -13.49 11.31
N VAL A 525 16.24 -14.66 10.94
CA VAL A 525 17.39 -14.78 10.04
C VAL A 525 16.97 -15.55 8.80
N ILE A 526 17.24 -14.99 7.63
CA ILE A 526 17.13 -15.70 6.36
C ILE A 526 18.53 -15.92 5.78
N LYS A 527 18.72 -17.08 5.14
CA LYS A 527 19.98 -17.46 4.48
C LYS A 527 19.67 -17.97 3.08
N SER A 528 20.38 -17.49 2.07
CA SER A 528 20.30 -18.01 0.71
C SER A 528 21.09 -19.31 0.56
N ASP A 529 20.54 -20.27 -0.20
CA ASP A 529 21.27 -21.45 -0.71
C ASP A 529 21.48 -21.38 -2.24
N VAL A 530 21.22 -20.21 -2.84
CA VAL A 530 21.38 -19.96 -4.27
C VAL A 530 22.29 -18.77 -4.55
N ASP A 531 23.06 -18.88 -5.63
CA ASP A 531 23.75 -17.75 -6.26
C ASP A 531 22.80 -17.05 -7.25
N ALA A 532 22.90 -15.72 -7.35
CA ALA A 532 22.26 -15.01 -8.46
C ALA A 532 22.97 -15.34 -9.78
N ASP A 533 22.24 -15.35 -10.89
CA ASP A 533 22.82 -15.52 -12.22
C ASP A 533 23.79 -14.37 -12.57
N ASP A 534 24.68 -14.58 -13.53
CA ASP A 534 25.65 -13.56 -13.98
C ASP A 534 25.01 -12.40 -14.77
N ALA A 535 23.71 -12.46 -15.06
CA ALA A 535 23.00 -11.41 -15.77
C ALA A 535 22.85 -10.15 -14.90
N GLU A 536 23.01 -8.98 -15.51
CA GLU A 536 22.83 -7.70 -14.82
C GLU A 536 21.41 -7.60 -14.23
N GLY A 537 21.31 -7.29 -12.94
CA GLY A 537 20.04 -7.23 -12.22
C GLY A 537 19.45 -8.59 -11.82
N ALA A 538 20.15 -9.71 -12.06
CA ALA A 538 19.72 -11.00 -11.56
C ALA A 538 19.82 -11.07 -10.03
N GLU A 539 18.82 -11.70 -9.43
CA GLU A 539 18.73 -11.88 -7.97
C GLU A 539 18.63 -13.36 -7.61
N GLY A 540 19.20 -13.72 -6.45
CA GLY A 540 19.15 -15.07 -5.90
C GLY A 540 17.85 -15.34 -5.15
N LEU A 541 17.93 -15.36 -3.82
CA LEU A 541 16.78 -15.47 -2.92
C LEU A 541 16.13 -14.09 -2.74
N VAL A 542 14.84 -13.96 -3.07
CA VAL A 542 14.08 -12.71 -2.93
C VAL A 542 12.89 -12.88 -2.00
N THR A 543 12.83 -12.07 -0.95
CA THR A 543 11.73 -12.09 0.04
C THR A 543 11.11 -10.71 0.24
N PHE A 544 9.82 -10.69 0.56
CA PHE A 544 9.11 -9.50 1.02
C PHE A 544 8.59 -9.71 2.44
N LYS A 545 8.95 -8.81 3.36
CA LYS A 545 8.52 -8.82 4.77
C LYS A 545 7.60 -7.62 5.02
N ALA A 546 6.29 -7.85 5.07
CA ALA A 546 5.32 -6.86 5.52
C ALA A 546 5.27 -6.85 7.06
N PHE A 547 5.27 -5.67 7.67
CA PHE A 547 5.24 -5.52 9.12
C PHE A 547 4.53 -4.24 9.55
N CYS A 548 4.13 -4.19 10.82
CA CYS A 548 3.62 -2.99 11.46
C CYS A 548 4.40 -2.74 12.75
N GLU A 549 4.74 -1.49 13.00
CA GLU A 549 5.30 -1.03 14.26
C GLU A 549 4.64 0.32 14.59
N ILE A 550 4.18 0.46 15.83
CA ILE A 550 3.61 1.72 16.32
C ILE A 550 4.72 2.42 17.07
N GLU A 551 5.15 3.58 16.57
CA GLU A 551 6.09 4.40 17.30
C GLU A 551 5.41 5.46 18.15
N ASP A 552 5.83 5.56 19.41
CA ASP A 552 5.52 6.68 20.29
C ASP A 552 6.24 7.96 19.81
N GLY A 553 5.66 8.63 18.81
CA GLY A 553 5.98 10.02 18.46
C GLY A 553 7.35 10.29 17.83
N LYS A 554 8.07 9.27 17.32
CA LYS A 554 9.36 9.46 16.62
C LYS A 554 9.36 9.22 15.10
N GLY A 555 8.21 8.81 14.56
CA GLY A 555 8.03 8.57 13.12
C GLY A 555 8.68 7.27 12.69
N LYS A 556 7.88 6.36 12.12
CA LYS A 556 8.28 5.02 11.66
C LYS A 556 9.72 4.95 11.13
N LEU A 557 10.49 4.00 11.68
CA LEU A 557 11.87 3.63 11.33
C LEU A 557 12.22 3.86 9.84
#